data_AF-A0A645IZZ8-F1
#
_entry.id   AF-A0A645IZZ8-F1
#
_cell.length_a   1.000
_cell.length_b   1.000
_cell.length_c   1.000
_cell.angle_alpha   90.00
_cell.angle_beta   90.00
_cell.angle_gamma   90.00
#
_symmetry.space_group_name_H-M   'P 1'
#
loop_
_entity.id
_entity.type
_entity.pdbx_description
1 polymer ?
#
loop_
_entity_poly.entity_id
_entity_poly.type
_entity_poly.pdbx_seq_one_letter_code
_entity_poly.pdbx_strand_id
1 'polypeptide(L)' 'MLARQPMDVVLTDVWMPEMDGAELAWRIHAVPGMEQLPVIAVTADVASSENFDTVCFNGIVTKPVTMEKLREVLLQTVR' A
#
# COMPACT_ATOMS: atom_id res chain seq x y z
N MET A 1 9.06 7.62 13.97
CA MET A 1 9.97 6.45 14.12
C MET A 1 9.08 5.20 14.17
N LEU A 2 8.95 4.48 13.05
CA LEU A 2 8.16 3.23 12.95
C LEU A 2 8.87 2.01 13.58
N ALA A 3 10.11 2.19 14.03
CA ALA A 3 10.93 1.13 14.61
C ALA A 3 10.56 0.87 16.06
N ARG A 4 9.50 0.08 16.32
CA ARG A 4 9.35 -0.67 17.59
C ARG A 4 8.24 -1.72 17.65
N GLN A 5 7.40 -1.87 16.62
CA GLN A 5 6.42 -2.94 16.56
C GLN A 5 6.48 -3.66 15.21
N PRO A 6 6.30 -5.00 15.19
CA PRO A 6 6.11 -5.70 13.92
C PRO A 6 4.90 -5.12 13.22
N MET A 7 5.05 -4.81 11.94
CA MET A 7 3.95 -4.35 11.09
C MET A 7 3.52 -5.51 10.22
N ASP A 8 2.22 -5.76 10.17
CA ASP A 8 1.65 -6.83 9.35
C ASP A 8 1.27 -6.32 7.95
N VAL A 9 1.02 -5.02 7.82
CA VAL A 9 0.62 -4.37 6.56
C VAL A 9 0.81 -2.85 6.63
N VAL A 10 1.04 -2.23 5.48
CA VAL A 10 1.05 -0.77 5.30
C VAL A 10 -0.10 -0.36 4.40
N LEU A 11 -0.82 0.70 4.77
CA LEU A 11 -1.78 1.36 3.90
C LEU A 11 -1.24 2.75 3.54
N THR A 12 -1.19 3.08 2.24
CA THR A 12 -0.72 4.38 1.77
C THR A 12 -1.64 4.97 0.71
N ASP A 13 -1.73 6.30 0.63
CA ASP A 13 -2.32 6.94 -0.55
C ASP A 13 -1.39 6.75 -1.76
N VAL A 14 -1.95 6.63 -2.97
CA VAL A 14 -1.15 6.61 -4.20
C VAL A 14 -0.60 8.01 -4.48
N TRP A 15 -1.47 9.01 -4.37
CA TRP A 15 -1.15 10.39 -4.73
C TRP A 15 -0.86 11.19 -3.47
N MET A 16 0.42 11.42 -3.20
CA MET A 16 0.89 12.23 -2.09
C MET A 16 1.79 13.37 -2.62
N PRO A 17 1.80 14.54 -1.96
CA PRO A 17 2.76 15.59 -2.29
C PRO A 17 4.18 15.11 -1.99
N GLU A 18 5.15 15.54 -2.82
CA GLU A 18 6.59 15.28 -2.71
C GLU A 18 7.05 13.85 -3.04
N MET A 19 6.33 12.81 -2.59
CA MET A 19 6.68 11.40 -2.83
C MET A 19 5.41 10.59 -3.01
N ASP A 20 5.29 9.83 -4.10
CA ASP A 20 4.13 8.98 -4.33
C ASP A 20 4.16 7.68 -3.51
N GLY A 21 3.03 6.99 -3.46
CA GLY A 21 2.91 5.73 -2.71
C GLY A 21 3.81 4.61 -3.25
N ALA A 22 4.18 4.65 -4.52
CA ALA A 22 5.02 3.61 -5.13
C ALA A 22 6.47 3.77 -4.66
N GLU A 23 6.99 5.00 -4.68
CA GLU A 23 8.31 5.30 -4.12
C GLU A 23 8.38 4.97 -2.62
N LEU A 24 7.30 5.23 -1.86
CA LEU A 24 7.23 4.80 -0.46
C LEU A 24 7.34 3.27 -0.33
N ALA A 25 6.61 2.50 -1.15
CA ALA A 25 6.66 1.04 -1.13
C ALA A 25 8.09 0.52 -1.40
N TRP A 26 8.75 1.07 -2.42
CA TRP A 26 10.15 0.75 -2.74
C TRP A 26 11.10 1.04 -1.56
N ARG A 27 10.94 2.19 -0.91
CA ARG A 27 11.76 2.56 0.25
C ARG A 27 11.52 1.65 1.45
N ILE A 28 10.28 1.21 1.67
CA ILE A 28 9.93 0.24 2.72
C ILE A 28 10.60 -1.10 2.45
N HIS A 29 10.49 -1.62 1.22
CA HIS A 29 11.09 -2.91 0.86
C HIS A 29 12.62 -2.89 0.84
N ALA A 30 13.24 -1.71 0.75
CA ALA A 30 14.69 -1.55 0.90
C ALA A 30 15.18 -1.60 2.36
N VAL A 31 14.28 -1.59 3.36
CA VAL A 31 14.65 -1.72 4.77
C VAL A 31 14.85 -3.20 5.11
N PRO A 32 16.01 -3.59 5.69
CA PRO A 32 16.24 -4.98 6.09
C PRO A 32 15.17 -5.50 7.04
N GLY A 33 14.57 -6.64 6.70
CA GLY A 33 13.47 -7.26 7.44
C GLY A 33 12.07 -6.74 7.09
N MET A 34 11.94 -5.85 6.10
CA MET A 34 10.66 -5.36 5.57
C MET A 34 10.46 -5.67 4.08
N GLU A 35 11.32 -6.50 3.49
CA GLU A 35 11.33 -6.79 2.04
C GLU A 35 10.01 -7.41 1.55
N GLN A 36 9.29 -8.08 2.44
CA GLN A 36 8.00 -8.72 2.16
C GLN A 36 6.83 -8.06 2.88
N LEU A 37 7.04 -6.88 3.50
CA LEU A 37 5.96 -6.19 4.19
C LEU A 37 4.87 -5.81 3.18
N PRO A 38 3.62 -6.30 3.33
CA PRO A 38 2.59 -6.04 2.35
C PRO A 38 2.20 -4.55 2.34
N VAL A 39 2.14 -3.96 1.15
CA VAL A 39 1.73 -2.56 0.96
C VAL A 39 0.44 -2.50 0.17
N ILE A 40 -0.59 -1.91 0.77
CA ILE A 40 -1.90 -1.68 0.16
C ILE A 40 -2.02 -0.20 -0.22
N ALA A 41 -2.27 0.07 -1.48
CA ALA A 41 -2.52 1.41 -1.96
C ALA A 41 -3.98 1.81 -1.75
N VAL A 42 -4.21 3.08 -1.47
CA VAL A 42 -5.53 3.71 -1.35
C VAL A 42 -5.61 4.79 -2.40
N THR A 43 -6.57 4.72 -3.32
CA THR A 43 -6.68 5.68 -4.43
C THR A 43 -8.11 6.15 -4.65
N ALA A 44 -8.28 7.40 -5.07
CA ALA A 44 -9.57 7.89 -5.57
C ALA A 44 -9.84 7.48 -7.02
N ASP A 45 -8.80 7.05 -7.74
CA ASP A 45 -8.85 6.75 -9.16
C ASP A 45 -8.28 5.34 -9.42
N VAL A 46 -9.13 4.46 -9.93
CA VAL A 46 -8.81 3.06 -10.30
C VAL A 46 -8.63 2.91 -11.80
N ALA A 47 -9.09 3.90 -12.58
CA ALA A 47 -9.06 3.87 -14.05
C ALA A 47 -7.66 4.11 -14.61
N SER A 48 -6.69 4.31 -13.72
CA SER A 48 -5.35 4.81 -14.00
C SER A 48 -4.26 3.80 -13.60
N SER A 49 -4.50 2.50 -13.80
CA SER A 49 -3.42 1.50 -13.80
C SER A 49 -2.32 1.80 -14.82
N GLU A 50 -2.57 2.73 -15.75
CA GLU A 50 -1.56 3.27 -16.68
C GLU A 50 -0.71 4.41 -16.07
N ASN A 51 -1.15 5.05 -14.98
CA ASN A 51 -0.49 6.27 -14.45
C ASN A 51 0.50 6.00 -13.30
N PHE A 52 0.49 4.82 -12.70
CA PHE A 52 1.42 4.46 -11.63
C PHE A 52 1.69 2.97 -11.61
N ASP A 53 2.88 2.58 -11.17
CA ASP A 53 3.31 1.19 -11.15
C ASP A 53 2.61 0.43 -10.02
N THR A 54 1.61 -0.37 -10.36
CA THR A 54 0.87 -1.19 -9.39
C THR A 54 1.66 -2.39 -8.89
N VAL A 55 2.79 -2.74 -9.52
CA VAL A 55 3.58 -3.94 -9.17
C VAL A 55 4.15 -3.86 -7.76
N CYS A 56 4.38 -2.64 -7.26
CA CYS A 56 4.88 -2.43 -5.90
C CYS A 56 3.82 -2.58 -4.80
N PHE A 57 2.54 -2.72 -5.16
CA PHE A 57 1.44 -2.87 -4.21
C PHE A 57 0.89 -4.29 -4.21
N ASN A 58 0.63 -4.82 -3.02
CA ASN A 58 0.01 -6.13 -2.82
C ASN A 58 -1.53 -6.07 -2.87
N GLY A 59 -2.11 -4.87 -2.78
CA GLY A 59 -3.54 -4.65 -2.87
C GLY A 59 -3.88 -3.19 -3.14
N ILE A 60 -5.09 -2.93 -3.63
CA ILE A 60 -5.58 -1.57 -3.91
C ILE A 60 -6.99 -1.42 -3.34
N VAL A 61 -7.21 -0.35 -2.58
CA VAL A 61 -8.51 0.03 -2.02
C VAL A 61 -8.94 1.37 -2.59
N THR A 62 -10.18 1.45 -3.04
CA THR A 62 -10.72 2.64 -3.70
C THR A 62 -11.44 3.54 -2.71
N LYS A 63 -11.16 4.85 -2.74
CA LYS A 63 -11.86 5.84 -1.92
C LYS A 63 -13.32 5.99 -2.41
N PRO A 64 -14.29 6.22 -1.51
CA PRO A 64 -14.14 6.22 -0.06
C PRO A 64 -13.84 4.81 0.48
N VAL A 65 -12.92 4.75 1.45
CA VAL A 65 -12.52 3.50 2.10
C VAL A 65 -13.67 3.03 2.98
N THR A 66 -14.26 1.89 2.63
CA THR A 66 -15.27 1.23 3.46
C THR A 66 -14.64 0.03 4.16
N MET A 67 -15.18 -0.32 5.33
CA MET A 67 -14.70 -1.48 6.09
C MET A 67 -14.83 -2.79 5.31
N GLU A 68 -15.84 -2.89 4.44
CA GLU A 68 -16.04 -4.06 3.59
C GLU A 68 -14.91 -4.21 2.56
N LYS A 69 -14.62 -3.15 1.79
CA LYS A 69 -13.52 -3.13 0.81
C LYS A 69 -12.18 -3.40 1.48
N LEU A 70 -11.95 -2.76 2.64
CA LEU A 70 -10.71 -2.94 3.38
C LEU A 70 -10.55 -4.37 3.87
N ARG A 71 -11.61 -4.97 4.43
CA ARG A 71 -11.59 -6.36 4.90
C ARG A 71 -11.30 -7.33 3.77
N GLU A 72 -11.91 -7.14 2.61
CA GLU A 72 -11.68 -7.98 1.44
C GLU A 72 -10.21 -7.98 1.01
N VAL A 73 -9.60 -6.80 0.87
CA VAL A 73 -8.19 -6.69 0.46
C VAL A 73 -7.25 -7.22 1.54
N LEU A 74 -7.52 -6.96 2.81
CA LEU A 74 -6.71 -7.49 3.91
C LEU A 74 -6.70 -9.02 3.95
N LEU A 75 -7.85 -9.67 3.72
CA LEU A 75 -7.93 -11.14 3.68
C LEU A 75 -7.15 -11.76 2.51
N GLN A 76 -6.95 -11.01 1.43
CA GLN A 76 -6.16 -11.44 0.27
C GLN A 76 -4.66 -11.18 0.46
N THR A 77 -4.32 -10.19 1.29
CA THR A 77 -2.96 -9.64 1.37
C THR A 77 -2.20 -10.13 2.61
N VAL A 78 -2.86 -10.17 3.76
CA VAL A 78 -2.27 -10.57 5.05
C VAL A 78 -2.60 -12.04 5.28
N ARG A 79 -1.57 -12.86 5.51
CA ARG A 79 -1.70 -14.31 5.80
C ARG A 79 -1.49 -14.61 7.28
#